data_AF-A0A3A9VU30-F1
#
_entry.id   AF-A0A3A9VU30-F1
#
_cell.length_a   1.000
_cell.length_b   1.000
_cell.length_c   1.000
_cell.angle_alpha   90.00
_cell.angle_beta   90.00
_cell.angle_gamma   90.00
#
_symmetry.space_group_name_H-M   'P 1'
#
loop_
_entity.id
_entity.type
_entity.pdbx_description
1 polymer ?
#
loop_
_entity_poly.entity_id
_entity_poly.type
_entity_poly.pdbx_seq_one_letter_code
_entity_poly.pdbx_strand_id
1 'polypeptide(L)'
;MNNKKIYRYTNVELFDLIKNGNNKIDTKNAELELKSRNLTQKQLSEVEIEYFKYKKNQNDRKTAPLTPSEWIPLFFLPFFIPTQKWRNYDHFSKSEFERYEKYGFDEKAREARKIRLYGILFWILIIINAVFIYNYLTR
;
A
#
# COMPACT_ATOMS: atom_id res chain seq x y z
N MET A 1 -5.36 -12.86 0.14
CA MET A 1 -6.73 -13.11 -0.36
C MET A 1 -7.71 -12.59 0.67
N ASN A 2 -8.63 -11.72 0.26
CA ASN A 2 -9.60 -11.10 1.17
C ASN A 2 -10.57 -12.18 1.65
N ASN A 3 -10.71 -12.40 2.97
CA ASN A 3 -11.57 -13.44 3.55
C ASN A 3 -13.06 -13.04 3.52
N LYS A 4 -13.46 -12.34 2.46
CA LYS A 4 -14.80 -11.79 2.25
C LYS A 4 -15.63 -12.87 1.56
N LYS A 5 -16.86 -13.08 2.03
CA LYS A 5 -17.79 -14.01 1.38
C LYS A 5 -18.35 -13.39 0.09
N ILE A 6 -18.52 -14.19 -0.96
CA ILE A 6 -18.86 -13.74 -2.33
C ILE A 6 -20.11 -12.84 -2.38
N TYR A 7 -21.17 -13.16 -1.63
CA TYR A 7 -22.39 -12.35 -1.59
C TYR A 7 -22.19 -10.93 -1.02
N ARG A 8 -21.08 -10.66 -0.32
CA ARG A 8 -20.75 -9.32 0.19
C ARG A 8 -20.02 -8.45 -0.83
N TYR A 9 -19.63 -9.01 -1.98
CA TYR A 9 -18.87 -8.29 -2.98
C TYR A 9 -19.75 -7.26 -3.69
N THR A 10 -19.17 -6.12 -4.01
CA THR A 10 -19.82 -5.14 -4.88
C THR A 10 -19.86 -5.66 -6.32
N ASN A 11 -20.70 -5.08 -7.17
CA ASN A 11 -20.78 -5.49 -8.58
C ASN A 11 -19.41 -5.37 -9.28
N VAL A 12 -18.66 -4.31 -8.98
CA VAL A 12 -17.31 -4.08 -9.51
C VAL A 12 -16.31 -5.13 -9.02
N GLU A 13 -16.36 -5.50 -7.73
CA GLU A 13 -15.46 -6.53 -7.18
C GLU A 13 -15.80 -7.92 -7.74
N LEU A 14 -17.08 -8.23 -7.96
CA LEU A 14 -17.50 -9.46 -8.64
C LEU A 14 -16.98 -9.48 -10.08
N PHE A 15 -17.10 -8.35 -10.80
CA PHE A 15 -16.62 -8.22 -12.17
C PHE A 15 -15.09 -8.38 -12.27
N ASP A 16 -14.35 -7.84 -11.29
CA ASP A 16 -12.90 -8.02 -11.18
C ASP A 16 -12.51 -9.48 -10.91
N LEU A 17 -13.24 -10.17 -10.03
CA LEU A 17 -13.06 -11.61 -9.79
C LEU A 17 -13.35 -12.44 -11.04
N ILE A 18 -14.40 -12.13 -11.79
CA ILE A 18 -14.77 -12.86 -13.01
C ILE A 18 -13.71 -12.68 -14.09
N LYS A 19 -13.21 -11.45 -14.29
CA LYS A 19 -12.21 -11.15 -15.34
C LYS A 19 -10.80 -11.61 -14.99
N ASN A 20 -10.38 -11.49 -13.72
CA ASN A 20 -8.98 -11.67 -13.31
C ASN A 20 -8.78 -12.81 -12.29
N GLY A 21 -9.82 -13.54 -11.92
CA GLY A 21 -9.76 -14.60 -10.91
C GLY A 21 -9.04 -15.85 -11.42
N ASN A 22 -8.09 -16.36 -10.63
CA ASN A 22 -7.35 -17.58 -10.97
C ASN A 22 -8.12 -18.87 -10.62
N ASN A 23 -9.05 -18.83 -9.66
CA ASN A 23 -9.78 -20.00 -9.19
C ASN A 23 -11.13 -20.14 -9.92
N LYS A 24 -11.29 -21.22 -10.69
CA LYS A 24 -12.50 -21.52 -11.46
C LYS A 24 -13.78 -21.64 -10.62
N ILE A 25 -13.67 -22.08 -9.37
CA ILE A 25 -14.83 -22.20 -8.47
C ILE A 25 -15.29 -20.81 -8.02
N ASP A 26 -14.33 -19.95 -7.65
CA ASP A 26 -14.63 -18.59 -7.18
C ASP A 26 -15.17 -17.72 -8.33
N THR A 27 -14.62 -17.86 -9.53
CA THR A 27 -15.13 -17.15 -10.72
C THR A 27 -16.57 -17.56 -11.03
N LYS A 28 -16.85 -18.87 -11.04
CA LYS A 28 -18.20 -19.40 -11.28
C LYS A 28 -19.19 -18.93 -10.22
N ASN A 29 -18.79 -18.93 -8.95
CA ASN A 29 -19.65 -18.43 -7.86
C ASN A 29 -19.90 -16.92 -7.99
N ALA A 30 -18.89 -16.14 -8.40
CA ALA A 30 -19.06 -14.72 -8.66
C ALA A 30 -19.99 -14.44 -9.86
N GLU A 31 -19.92 -15.24 -10.93
CA GLU A 31 -20.86 -15.14 -12.06
C GLU A 31 -22.30 -15.44 -11.64
N LEU A 32 -22.50 -16.49 -10.83
CA LEU A 32 -23.83 -16.85 -10.31
C LEU A 32 -24.41 -15.74 -9.43
N GLU A 33 -23.59 -15.18 -8.55
CA GLU A 33 -23.97 -14.05 -7.70
C GLU A 33 -24.25 -12.77 -8.50
N LEU A 34 -23.52 -12.50 -9.58
CA LEU A 34 -23.80 -11.34 -10.43
C LEU A 34 -25.10 -11.53 -11.21
N LYS A 35 -25.35 -12.75 -11.72
CA LYS A 35 -26.60 -13.09 -12.42
C LYS A 35 -27.82 -13.04 -11.49
N SER A 36 -27.69 -13.49 -10.24
CA SER A 36 -28.79 -13.48 -9.26
C SER A 36 -29.29 -12.06 -8.94
N ARG A 37 -28.46 -11.04 -9.15
CA ARG A 37 -28.81 -9.62 -8.95
C ARG A 37 -29.73 -9.05 -10.03
N ASN A 38 -30.00 -9.77 -11.11
CA ASN A 38 -30.94 -9.38 -12.18
C ASN A 38 -30.74 -7.94 -12.68
N LEU A 39 -29.48 -7.56 -12.91
CA LEU A 39 -29.14 -6.22 -13.38
C LEU A 39 -29.69 -5.97 -14.79
N THR A 40 -30.20 -4.77 -15.03
CA THR A 40 -30.58 -4.33 -16.38
C THR A 40 -29.36 -4.11 -17.26
N GLN A 41 -29.53 -4.12 -18.58
CA GLN A 41 -28.44 -3.88 -19.53
C GLN A 41 -27.74 -2.52 -19.28
N LYS A 42 -28.51 -1.49 -18.92
CA LYS A 42 -27.98 -0.17 -18.56
C LYS A 42 -27.09 -0.26 -17.32
N GLN A 43 -27.57 -0.89 -16.25
CA GLN A 43 -26.78 -1.07 -15.02
C GLN A 43 -25.52 -1.90 -15.27
N LEU A 44 -25.57 -2.91 -16.14
CA LEU A 44 -24.40 -3.70 -16.50
C LEU A 44 -23.33 -2.82 -17.18
N SER A 45 -23.74 -1.94 -18.09
CA SER A 45 -22.83 -0.99 -18.74
C SER A 45 -22.22 0.01 -17.74
N GLU A 46 -22.99 0.46 -16.75
CA GLU A 46 -22.51 1.34 -15.68
C GLU A 46 -21.46 0.61 -14.81
N VAL A 47 -21.72 -0.64 -14.44
CA VAL A 47 -20.77 -1.49 -13.68
C VAL A 47 -19.46 -1.67 -14.45
N GLU A 48 -19.51 -1.83 -15.77
CA GLU A 48 -18.31 -1.95 -16.58
C GLU A 48 -17.49 -0.64 -16.61
N ILE A 49 -18.14 0.52 -16.73
CA ILE A 49 -17.48 1.83 -16.62
C ILE A 49 -16.84 2.01 -15.24
N GLU A 50 -17.57 1.67 -14.17
CA GLU A 50 -17.06 1.72 -12.81
C GLU A 50 -15.87 0.78 -12.60
N TYR A 51 -15.90 -0.41 -13.22
CA TYR A 51 -14.78 -1.35 -13.21
C TYR A 51 -13.53 -0.77 -13.86
N PHE A 52 -13.65 -0.12 -15.02
CA PHE A 52 -12.50 0.55 -15.65
C PHE A 52 -11.92 1.66 -14.76
N LYS A 53 -12.79 2.47 -14.13
CA LYS A 53 -12.37 3.49 -13.17
C LYS A 53 -11.68 2.87 -11.95
N TYR A 54 -12.21 1.77 -11.43
CA TYR A 54 -11.62 1.03 -10.32
C TYR A 54 -10.21 0.52 -10.65
N LYS A 55 -10.01 -0.11 -11.82
CA LYS A 55 -8.68 -0.59 -12.25
C LYS A 55 -7.71 0.55 -12.50
N LYS A 56 -8.18 1.65 -13.11
CA LYS A 56 -7.36 2.86 -13.26
C LYS A 56 -6.88 3.37 -11.90
N ASN A 57 -7.79 3.56 -10.95
CA ASN A 57 -7.44 4.01 -9.60
C ASN A 57 -6.48 3.05 -8.88
N GLN A 58 -6.62 1.74 -9.07
CA GLN A 58 -5.66 0.77 -8.52
C GLN A 58 -4.27 0.94 -9.12
N ASN A 59 -4.18 1.10 -10.44
CA ASN A 59 -2.90 1.31 -11.12
C ASN A 59 -2.27 2.63 -10.71
N ASP A 60 -3.05 3.71 -10.67
CA ASP A 60 -2.59 5.02 -10.24
C ASP A 60 -2.03 4.98 -8.80
N ARG A 61 -2.63 4.17 -7.90
CA ARG A 61 -2.10 3.96 -6.54
C ARG A 61 -0.79 3.18 -6.53
N LYS A 62 -0.67 2.14 -7.36
CA LYS A 62 0.55 1.31 -7.46
C LYS A 62 1.76 2.14 -7.88
N THR A 63 1.56 3.07 -8.80
CA THR A 63 2.62 3.90 -9.40
C THR A 63 2.79 5.26 -8.73
N ALA A 64 1.91 5.64 -7.80
CA ALA A 64 1.99 6.92 -7.12
C ALA A 64 3.32 7.04 -6.35
N PRO A 65 4.11 8.11 -6.59
CA PRO A 65 5.34 8.34 -5.84
C PRO A 65 5.01 8.83 -4.43
N LEU A 66 6.00 8.73 -3.54
CA LEU A 66 5.92 9.31 -2.22
C LEU A 66 5.86 10.83 -2.31
N THR A 67 4.96 11.44 -1.55
CA THR A 67 4.86 12.90 -1.51
C THR A 67 5.97 13.50 -0.65
N PRO A 68 6.39 14.75 -0.90
CA PRO A 68 7.43 15.40 -0.11
C PRO A 68 7.13 15.45 1.40
N SER A 69 5.87 15.62 1.79
CA SER A 69 5.44 15.60 3.19
C SER A 69 5.57 14.23 3.84
N GLU A 70 5.38 13.14 3.08
CA GLU A 70 5.61 11.77 3.54
C GLU A 70 7.12 11.46 3.67
N TRP A 71 7.98 12.12 2.88
CA TRP A 71 9.45 11.91 2.85
C TRP A 71 10.15 12.38 4.13
N ILE A 72 9.81 13.57 4.61
CA ILE A 72 10.47 14.26 5.72
C ILE A 72 10.55 13.39 7.00
N PRO A 73 9.43 12.85 7.53
CA PRO A 73 9.49 12.05 8.74
C PRO A 73 10.27 10.75 8.54
N LEU A 74 10.20 10.15 7.34
CA LEU A 74 10.94 8.92 7.01
C LEU A 74 12.45 9.15 6.99
N PHE A 75 12.90 10.32 6.53
CA PHE A 75 14.32 10.66 6.43
C PHE A 75 14.92 11.10 7.78
N PHE A 76 14.26 12.01 8.49
CA PHE A 76 14.83 12.60 9.72
C PHE A 76 14.61 11.75 10.97
N LEU A 77 13.56 10.93 11.00
CA LEU A 77 13.22 10.09 12.16
C LEU A 77 13.24 8.58 11.82
N PRO A 78 14.27 8.06 11.13
CA PRO A 78 14.24 6.71 10.55
C PRO A 78 14.26 5.60 11.61
N PHE A 79 14.67 5.92 12.84
CA PHE A 79 14.73 5.00 13.98
C PHE A 79 13.43 4.98 14.79
N PHE A 80 12.65 6.07 14.77
CA PHE A 80 11.38 6.20 15.51
C PHE A 80 10.20 5.58 14.78
N ILE A 81 10.39 5.17 13.52
CA ILE A 81 9.40 4.45 12.74
C ILE A 81 9.69 2.95 12.86
N PRO A 82 9.09 2.17 13.77
CA PRO A 82 9.32 0.73 13.87
C PRO A 82 9.06 0.01 12.54
N THR A 83 9.99 -0.86 12.17
CA THR A 83 9.80 -1.91 11.16
C THR A 83 9.16 -3.11 11.84
N GLN A 84 7.85 -3.28 11.69
CA GLN A 84 7.13 -4.40 12.28
C GLN A 84 7.40 -5.70 11.53
N LYS A 85 8.34 -6.51 12.06
CA LYS A 85 8.22 -7.97 11.95
C LYS A 85 7.80 -8.65 13.26
N TRP A 86 7.94 -8.00 14.42
CA TRP A 86 7.77 -8.68 15.72
C TRP A 86 7.02 -7.92 16.82
N ARG A 87 6.57 -6.66 16.63
CA ARG A 87 6.00 -5.84 17.72
C ARG A 87 4.58 -5.34 17.41
N ASN A 88 3.58 -5.91 18.07
CA ASN A 88 2.16 -5.61 17.84
C ASN A 88 1.65 -4.29 18.47
N TYR A 89 2.48 -3.53 19.18
CA TYR A 89 2.04 -2.54 20.16
C TYR A 89 2.37 -1.06 19.87
N ASP A 90 2.63 -0.66 18.62
CA ASP A 90 2.80 0.77 18.30
C ASP A 90 1.74 1.27 17.31
N HIS A 91 0.95 2.25 17.73
CA HIS A 91 -0.18 2.83 16.98
C HIS A 91 0.25 3.84 15.90
N PHE A 92 1.41 4.49 16.05
CA PHE A 92 1.76 5.64 15.22
C PHE A 92 2.43 5.26 13.89
N SER A 93 3.15 4.15 13.87
CA SER A 93 4.16 3.79 12.85
C SER A 93 3.83 2.49 12.10
N LYS A 94 2.92 1.71 12.65
CA LYS A 94 2.10 0.72 11.93
C LYS A 94 1.24 1.36 10.82
N SER A 95 1.13 2.69 10.79
CA SER A 95 0.05 3.41 10.09
C SER A 95 0.34 3.81 8.63
N GLU A 96 1.60 3.94 8.22
CA GLU A 96 1.97 4.49 6.91
C GLU A 96 2.61 3.43 6.01
N PHE A 97 3.67 2.76 6.48
CA PHE A 97 4.39 1.78 5.68
C PHE A 97 3.57 0.50 5.42
N GLU A 98 2.96 -0.05 6.48
CA GLU A 98 2.04 -1.18 6.37
C GLU A 98 0.79 -0.77 5.57
N ARG A 99 0.40 0.50 5.60
CA ARG A 99 -0.70 1.02 4.78
C ARG A 99 -0.33 1.02 3.30
N TYR A 100 0.89 1.42 2.94
CA TYR A 100 1.32 1.35 1.54
C TYR A 100 1.29 -0.09 1.03
N GLU A 101 1.84 -1.03 1.80
CA GLU A 101 1.85 -2.45 1.43
C GLU A 101 0.44 -3.07 1.40
N LYS A 102 -0.40 -2.76 2.40
CA LYS A 102 -1.76 -3.29 2.53
C LYS A 102 -2.72 -2.76 1.46
N TYR A 103 -2.56 -1.51 1.04
CA TYR A 103 -3.43 -0.89 0.03
C TYR A 103 -2.85 -0.89 -1.38
N GLY A 104 -1.73 -1.59 -1.61
CA GLY A 104 -1.14 -1.80 -2.93
C GLY A 104 -0.45 -0.56 -3.50
N PHE A 105 0.13 0.28 -2.65
CA PHE A 105 1.01 1.38 -3.05
C PHE A 105 2.46 0.87 -3.14
N ASP A 106 2.72 0.01 -4.11
CA ASP A 106 3.99 -0.72 -4.24
C ASP A 106 5.19 0.24 -4.41
N GLU A 107 5.03 1.28 -5.23
CA GLU A 107 6.08 2.27 -5.48
C GLU A 107 6.37 3.12 -4.23
N LYS A 108 5.33 3.63 -3.55
CA LYS A 108 5.48 4.33 -2.27
C LYS A 108 6.20 3.48 -1.23
N ALA A 109 5.83 2.21 -1.09
CA ALA A 109 6.50 1.31 -0.16
C ALA A 109 7.98 1.13 -0.51
N ARG A 110 8.32 1.07 -1.80
CA ARG A 110 9.71 0.99 -2.27
C ARG A 110 10.50 2.25 -1.96
N GLU A 111 9.96 3.42 -2.27
CA GLU A 111 10.60 4.70 -1.99
C GLU A 111 10.78 4.92 -0.49
N ALA A 112 9.75 4.66 0.31
CA ALA A 112 9.79 4.77 1.76
C ALA A 112 10.94 3.96 2.40
N ARG A 113 11.23 2.75 1.89
CA ARG A 113 12.40 1.96 2.34
C ARG A 113 13.73 2.63 2.02
N LYS A 114 13.88 3.17 0.81
CA LYS A 114 15.11 3.83 0.37
C LYS A 114 15.39 5.08 1.21
N ILE A 115 14.37 5.92 1.40
CA ILE A 115 14.47 7.18 2.14
C ILE A 115 14.87 6.93 3.58
N ARG A 116 14.25 5.94 4.20
CA ARG A 116 14.60 5.53 5.56
C ARG A 116 16.05 5.09 5.65
N LEU A 117 16.53 4.28 4.70
CA LEU A 117 17.92 3.85 4.66
C LEU A 117 18.87 5.04 4.51
N TYR A 118 18.54 6.01 3.65
CA TYR A 118 19.30 7.24 3.51
C TYR A 118 19.31 8.08 4.79
N GLY A 119 18.18 8.17 5.49
CA GLY A 119 18.10 8.80 6.80
C GLY A 119 19.03 8.14 7.84
N ILE A 120 19.08 6.80 7.87
CA ILE A 120 19.98 6.06 8.76
C ILE A 120 21.45 6.39 8.44
N LEU A 121 21.82 6.34 7.16
CA LEU A 121 23.18 6.67 6.71
C LEU A 121 23.55 8.12 7.03
N PHE A 122 22.60 9.05 6.88
CA PHE A 122 22.76 10.46 7.23
C PHE A 122 23.09 10.63 8.73
N TRP A 123 22.34 9.96 9.62
CA TRP A 123 22.63 10.02 11.06
C TRP A 123 23.96 9.37 11.44
N ILE A 124 24.35 8.25 10.80
CA ILE A 124 25.66 7.64 11.01
C ILE A 124 26.78 8.63 10.64
N LEU A 125 26.65 9.31 9.50
CA LEU A 125 27.62 10.32 9.07
C LEU A 125 27.72 11.48 10.06
N ILE A 126 26.59 11.98 10.57
CA ILE A 126 26.57 13.03 11.60
C ILE A 126 27.33 12.60 12.85
N ILE A 127 27.08 11.39 13.35
CA ILE A 127 27.73 10.86 14.56
C ILE A 127 29.25 10.75 14.35
N ILE A 128 29.69 10.24 13.20
CA ILE A 128 31.13 10.14 12.87
C ILE A 128 31.79 11.52 12.90
N ASN A 129 31.17 12.51 12.25
CA ASN A 129 31.70 13.88 12.24
C ASN A 129 31.70 14.51 13.63
N ALA A 130 30.64 14.30 14.43
CA ALA A 130 30.57 14.81 15.80
C ALA A 130 31.69 14.24 16.69
N VAL A 131 31.97 12.94 16.59
CA VAL A 131 33.08 12.29 17.29
C VAL A 131 34.42 12.84 16.83
N PHE A 132 34.61 13.04 15.52
CA PHE A 132 35.85 13.60 14.98
C PHE A 132 36.10 15.03 15.48
N ILE A 133 35.07 15.89 15.45
CA ILE A 133 35.14 17.27 15.96
C ILE A 133 35.43 17.28 17.45
N TYR A 134 34.74 16.45 18.24
CA TYR A 134 34.97 16.34 19.68
C TYR A 134 36.42 15.95 19.98
N ASN A 135 36.96 14.92 19.30
CA ASN A 135 38.34 14.50 19.48
C ASN A 135 39.35 15.57 19.04
N TYR A 136 39.05 16.34 17.98
CA TYR A 136 39.90 17.45 17.55
C TYR A 136 39.93 18.59 18.57
N LEU A 137 38.79 18.93 19.18
CA LEU A 137 38.67 20.01 20.17
C LEU A 137 39.23 19.65 21.55
N THR A 138 39.27 18.36 21.88
CA THR A 138 39.74 17.88 23.20
C THR A 138 41.24 17.54 23.21
N ARG A 139 41.92 17.68 22.07
CA ARG A 139 43.35 17.45 21.89
C ARG A 139 44.11 18.76 21.93
#